data_AF-A0A953KCU3-F1
#
_entry.id   AF-A0A953KCU3-F1
#
_cell.length_a   1.000
_cell.length_b   1.000
_cell.length_c   1.000
_cell.angle_alpha   90.00
_cell.angle_beta   90.00
_cell.angle_gamma   90.00
#
_symmetry.space_group_name_H-M   'P 1'
#
loop_
_entity.id
_entity.type
_entity.pdbx_description
1 polymer ?
#
loop_
_entity_poly.entity_id
_entity_poly.type
_entity_poly.pdbx_seq_one_letter_code
_entity_poly.pdbx_strand_id
1 'polypeptide(L)'
;MTEVSTGLHTQGTVADYFVIESHILSTRTADAYKAVDKSRSMPVCLWMLRHPLALNSEAVKRLLQRINAISEITPAVSDLSAYGVDGGGA
;
A
#
# COMPACT_ATOMS: atom_id res chain seq x y z
N MET A 1 -8.81 20.01 12.42
CA MET A 1 -7.85 18.96 12.78
C MET A 1 -7.85 17.99 11.61
N THR A 2 -6.81 18.03 10.77
CA THR A 2 -6.73 17.15 9.60
C THR A 2 -5.65 16.13 9.91
N GLU A 3 -6.06 14.91 10.28
CA GLU A 3 -5.12 13.79 10.38
C GLU A 3 -4.56 13.53 9.00
N VAL A 4 -3.31 13.92 8.79
CA VAL A 4 -2.48 13.41 7.69
C VAL A 4 -2.17 11.98 8.07
N SER A 5 -2.78 11.02 7.36
CA SER A 5 -2.51 9.59 7.49
C SER A 5 -1.06 9.31 7.09
N THR A 6 -0.16 9.47 8.05
CA THR A 6 1.26 9.08 7.96
C THR A 6 1.34 7.56 7.79
N GLY A 7 2.22 7.11 6.89
CA GLY A 7 2.30 5.74 6.38
C GLY A 7 2.05 4.65 7.41
N LEU A 8 1.12 3.75 7.06
CA LEU A 8 0.76 2.57 7.84
C LEU A 8 1.89 1.54 7.74
N HIS A 9 2.94 1.71 8.55
CA HIS A 9 3.77 0.59 8.95
C HIS A 9 2.92 -0.31 9.84
N THR A 10 2.39 -1.35 9.24
CA THR A 10 1.54 -2.31 9.93
C THR A 10 2.41 -3.44 10.46
N GLN A 11 2.22 -3.81 11.73
CA GLN A 11 2.93 -4.97 12.31
C GLN A 11 2.40 -6.30 11.77
N GLY A 12 1.14 -6.33 11.33
CA GLY A 12 0.52 -7.51 10.73
C GLY A 12 0.88 -7.72 9.26
N THR A 13 0.34 -8.79 8.68
CA THR A 13 0.37 -9.07 7.25
C THR A 13 -0.76 -8.36 6.52
N VAL A 14 -0.69 -8.24 5.19
CA VAL A 14 -1.79 -7.71 4.35
C VAL A 14 -3.14 -8.35 4.69
N ALA A 15 -3.18 -9.65 4.97
CA ALA A 15 -4.40 -10.39 5.30
C ALA A 15 -5.05 -9.94 6.61
N ASP A 16 -4.31 -9.30 7.52
CA ASP A 16 -4.87 -8.78 8.77
C ASP A 16 -5.74 -7.54 8.54
N TYR A 17 -5.46 -6.79 7.47
CA TYR A 17 -6.10 -5.51 7.18
C TYR A 17 -7.08 -5.57 6.00
N PHE A 18 -6.86 -6.48 5.06
CA PHE A 18 -7.64 -6.55 3.82
C PHE A 18 -8.23 -7.93 3.58
N VAL A 19 -9.41 -7.95 2.95
CA VAL A 19 -10.00 -9.15 2.35
C VAL A 19 -9.83 -9.04 0.85
N ILE A 20 -8.94 -9.86 0.26
CA ILE A 20 -8.75 -9.91 -1.20
C ILE A 20 -9.92 -10.67 -1.82
N GLU A 21 -10.63 -10.04 -2.75
CA GLU A 21 -11.78 -10.62 -3.44
C GLU A 21 -11.37 -11.24 -4.78
N SER A 22 -10.62 -10.51 -5.60
CA SER A 22 -10.22 -10.96 -6.93
C SER A 22 -8.97 -10.25 -7.44
N HIS A 23 -8.17 -10.94 -8.23
CA HIS A 23 -7.07 -10.33 -8.99
C HIS A 23 -7.64 -9.50 -10.17
N ILE A 24 -7.12 -8.30 -10.36
CA ILE A 24 -7.52 -7.39 -11.45
C ILE A 24 -6.53 -7.51 -12.60
N LEU A 25 -5.26 -7.16 -12.34
CA LEU A 25 -4.21 -7.14 -13.35
C LEU A 25 -2.82 -7.26 -12.74
N SER A 26 -1.87 -7.54 -13.61
CA SER A 26 -0.46 -7.67 -13.27
C SER A 26 0.39 -6.70 -14.09
N THR A 27 1.39 -6.13 -13.44
CA THR A 27 2.50 -5.44 -14.09
C THR A 27 3.78 -6.26 -13.96
N ARG A 28 4.90 -5.73 -14.45
CA ARG A 28 6.21 -6.39 -14.24
C ARG A 28 6.57 -6.52 -12.76
N THR A 29 6.18 -5.55 -11.94
CA THR A 29 6.69 -5.42 -10.55
C THR A 29 5.62 -5.52 -9.48
N ALA A 30 4.34 -5.43 -9.83
CA ALA A 30 3.23 -5.39 -8.89
C ALA A 30 1.96 -6.02 -9.46
N ASP A 31 1.11 -6.53 -8.57
CA ASP A 31 -0.23 -7.01 -8.88
C ASP A 31 -1.28 -6.11 -8.25
N ALA A 32 -2.41 -5.94 -8.92
CA ALA A 32 -3.55 -5.18 -8.45
C ALA A 32 -4.71 -6.11 -8.12
N TYR A 33 -5.31 -5.92 -6.94
CA TYR A 33 -6.42 -6.73 -6.44
C TYR A 33 -7.60 -5.84 -6.09
N LYS A 34 -8.80 -6.36 -6.34
CA LYS A 34 -10.03 -5.86 -5.71
C LYS A 34 -10.04 -6.41 -4.30
N ALA A 35 -10.14 -5.53 -3.31
CA ALA A 35 -10.13 -5.91 -1.91
C ALA A 35 -11.09 -5.05 -1.09
N VAL A 36 -11.37 -5.49 0.14
CA VAL A 36 -12.11 -4.71 1.14
C VAL A 36 -11.18 -4.40 2.29
N ASP A 37 -11.06 -3.13 2.66
CA ASP A 37 -10.40 -2.68 3.88
C ASP A 37 -11.29 -3.00 5.08
N LYS A 38 -10.81 -3.86 5.99
CA LYS A 38 -11.56 -4.31 7.17
C LYS A 38 -11.83 -3.19 8.17
N SER A 39 -10.92 -2.22 8.28
CA SER A 39 -11.04 -1.13 9.27
C SER A 39 -12.17 -0.15 8.91
N ARG A 40 -12.37 0.08 7.62
CA ARG A 40 -13.34 1.04 7.08
C ARG A 40 -14.55 0.39 6.43
N SER A 41 -14.51 -0.94 6.24
CA SER A 41 -15.52 -1.70 5.48
C SER A 41 -15.77 -1.11 4.08
N MET A 42 -14.70 -0.66 3.42
CA MET A 42 -14.77 -0.01 2.11
C MET A 42 -14.05 -0.83 1.03
N PRO A 43 -14.58 -0.86 -0.21
CA PRO A 43 -13.86 -1.44 -1.33
C PRO A 43 -12.64 -0.58 -1.67
N VAL A 44 -11.51 -1.24 -1.93
CA VAL A 44 -10.24 -0.62 -2.30
C VAL A 44 -9.59 -1.38 -3.46
N CYS A 45 -8.75 -0.67 -4.23
CA CYS A 45 -7.81 -1.29 -5.16
C CYS A 45 -6.46 -1.43 -4.45
N LEU A 46 -6.09 -2.67 -4.11
CA LEU A 46 -4.86 -2.96 -3.40
C LEU A 46 -3.75 -3.30 -4.40
N TRP A 47 -2.67 -2.53 -4.38
CA TRP A 47 -1.45 -2.80 -5.14
C TRP A 47 -0.41 -3.48 -4.24
N MET A 48 0.06 -4.65 -4.65
CA MET A 48 1.07 -5.44 -3.93
C MET A 48 2.30 -5.64 -4.80
N LEU A 49 3.49 -5.43 -4.24
CA LEU A 49 4.74 -5.71 -4.96
C LEU A 49 4.95 -7.23 -5.07
N ARG A 50 5.39 -7.68 -6.25
CA ARG A 50 5.67 -9.10 -6.52
C ARG A 50 6.92 -9.61 -5.82
N HIS A 51 7.87 -8.71 -5.62
CA HIS A 51 9.14 -9.02 -5.01
C HIS A 51 9.14 -8.41 -3.60
N PRO A 52 9.13 -9.24 -2.56
CA PRO A 52 9.13 -8.74 -1.20
C PRO A 52 10.41 -7.94 -0.97
N LEU A 53 10.28 -6.86 -0.22
CA LEU A 53 11.41 -6.05 0.18
C LEU A 53 11.94 -6.54 1.52
N ALA A 54 13.27 -6.57 1.66
CA ALA A 54 13.88 -6.82 2.95
C ALA A 54 13.41 -5.75 3.94
N LEU A 55 12.81 -6.17 5.04
CA LEU A 55 12.33 -5.28 6.10
C LEU A 55 13.45 -4.36 6.59
N ASN A 56 13.10 -3.11 6.90
CA ASN A 56 14.03 -2.07 7.37
C ASN A 56 15.18 -1.74 6.40
N SER A 57 15.17 -2.27 5.17
CA SER A 57 16.20 -1.97 4.17
C SER A 57 16.08 -0.54 3.63
N GLU A 58 17.19 -0.03 3.10
CA GLU A 58 17.21 1.25 2.39
C GLU A 58 16.29 1.26 1.15
N ALA A 59 15.99 0.09 0.59
CA ALA A 59 15.03 -0.02 -0.52
C ALA A 59 13.60 0.32 -0.07
N VAL A 60 13.18 -0.17 1.10
CA VAL A 60 11.88 0.17 1.71
C VAL A 60 11.80 1.67 1.98
N LYS A 61 12.83 2.25 2.62
CA LYS A 61 12.86 3.68 2.93
C LYS A 61 12.72 4.54 1.68
N ARG A 62 13.49 4.23 0.63
CA ARG A 62 13.41 4.94 -0.66
C ARG A 62 12.05 4.76 -1.34
N LEU A 63 11.45 3.59 -1.26
CA LEU A 63 10.11 3.35 -1.81
C LEU A 63 9.08 4.23 -1.12
N LEU A 64 9.03 4.20 0.21
CA LEU A 64 8.06 4.96 1.00
C LEU A 64 8.22 6.47 0.80
N GLN A 65 9.47 6.96 0.75
CA GLN A 65 9.76 8.37 0.42
C GLN A 65 9.22 8.76 -0.97
N ARG A 66 9.37 7.89 -1.97
CA ARG A 66 8.86 8.15 -3.33
C ARG A 66 7.34 8.16 -3.37
N ILE A 67 6.68 7.22 -2.69
CA ILE A 67 5.22 7.17 -2.64
C ILE A 67 4.67 8.40 -1.90
N ASN A 68 5.31 8.80 -0.79
CA ASN A 68 4.95 10.03 -0.08
C ASN A 68 5.04 11.25 -0.99
N ALA A 69 6.17 11.41 -1.70
CA ALA A 69 6.34 12.51 -2.65
C ALA A 69 5.28 12.51 -3.76
N ILE A 70 4.85 11.34 -4.24
CA ILE A 70 3.76 11.22 -5.23
C ILE A 70 2.42 11.63 -4.62
N SER A 71 2.15 11.26 -3.37
CA SER A 71 0.88 11.59 -2.68
C SER A 71 0.71 13.10 -2.44
N GLU A 72 1.79 13.86 -2.46
CA GLU A 72 1.79 15.33 -2.27
C GLU A 72 1.62 16.11 -3.58
N ILE A 73 1.63 15.46 -4.76
CA ILE A 73 1.51 16.14 -6.05
C ILE A 73 0.13 16.80 -6.20
N THR A 74 0.10 18.06 -6.65
CA THR A 74 -1.14 18.82 -6.88
C THR A 74 -1.23 19.32 -8.35
N PRO A 75 -2.31 19.02 -9.10
CA PRO A 75 -3.44 18.17 -8.70
C PRO A 75 -3.02 16.71 -8.51
N ALA A 76 -3.74 15.97 -7.66
CA ALA A 76 -3.42 14.59 -7.36
C ALA A 76 -3.44 13.74 -8.65
N VAL A 77 -2.35 13.01 -8.88
CA VAL A 77 -2.24 12.07 -10.01
C VAL A 77 -2.98 10.77 -9.70
N SER A 78 -3.05 10.39 -8.42
CA SER A 78 -3.77 9.22 -7.91
C SER A 78 -4.23 9.47 -6.48
N ASP A 79 -5.43 9.03 -6.14
CA ASP A 79 -5.97 9.10 -4.79
C ASP A 79 -5.45 7.93 -3.93
N LEU A 80 -4.24 8.11 -3.40
CA LEU A 80 -3.57 7.12 -2.57
C LEU A 80 -4.08 7.21 -1.13
N SER A 81 -4.95 6.27 -0.74
CA SER A 81 -5.56 6.27 0.60
C SER A 81 -4.64 5.71 1.70
N ALA A 82 -3.69 4.85 1.36
CA ALA A 82 -2.69 4.27 2.28
C ALA A 82 -1.54 3.62 1.49
N TYR A 83 -0.37 3.50 2.13
CA TYR A 83 0.77 2.75 1.61
C TYR A 83 1.69 2.32 2.77
N GLY A 84 2.43 1.23 2.59
CA GLY A 84 3.28 0.65 3.62
C GLY A 84 4.04 -0.58 3.13
N VAL A 85 4.73 -1.23 4.06
CA VAL A 85 5.30 -2.57 3.90
C VAL A 85 4.84 -3.36 5.11
N ASP A 86 4.27 -4.54 4.88
CA ASP A 86 3.72 -5.38 5.94
C ASP A 86 4.81 -6.17 6.69
N GLY A 87 4.43 -6.91 7.74
CA GLY A 87 5.35 -7.76 8.52
C GLY A 87 6.03 -8.88 7.73
N GLY A 88 5.57 -9.21 6.52
CA GLY A 88 6.16 -10.18 5.59
C GLY A 88 7.05 -9.56 4.51
N GLY A 89 7.13 -8.23 4.44
CA GLY A 89 7.88 -7.51 3.41
C GLY A 89 7.11 -7.28 2.11
N ALA A 90 5.79 -7.50 2.11
CA ALA A 90 4.89 -7.26 0.99
C ALA A 90 4.35 -5.83 0.97
#